data_AF-A0A845R6H1-F1
#
_entry.id   AF-A0A845R6H1-F1
#
_cell.length_a   1.000
_cell.length_b   1.000
_cell.length_c   1.000
_cell.angle_alpha   90.00
_cell.angle_beta   90.00
_cell.angle_gamma   90.00
#
_symmetry.space_group_name_H-M   'P 1'
#
loop_
_entity.id
_entity.type
_entity.pdbx_description
1 polymer ?
#
loop_
_entity_poly.entity_id
_entity_poly.type
_entity_poly.pdbx_seq_one_letter_code
_entity_poly.pdbx_strand_id
1 'polypeptide(L)'
;MNLYHDAMDHCAPDEGLRGRLEQGVLSARPERARTFRPRRKKTAVALLAAVLLLATSATTIWDPLFVRRFGPQAALSALGGAVFQEVDLTSDCDDVSLTVTQALCSDKTIHYILEYRLPEGAPQEGYRFPDLYYYGTGNYTWEELRDKCQDDWSGLDWTTLTSYAEYIQSEDNPLQPFRLKREGGSGSFSGKAEDGVLSFCFSLDAGQGVDLTQQPLTILVTPPYTQTEDGTRTAVTDHPAIVTFQPAYDGPQARSAVLEEGDVKITATLSTFSLSLEAQGMDYPWYDDMVKDTRLVTKDGQEKAVSLMGFTSGGSGILAADSREATEVSTTVHFIGITDISKFTAIRMGDYEIPLS
;
A
#
# COMPACT_ATOMS: atom_id res chain seq x y z
N MET A 1 18.59 21.06 31.65
CA MET A 1 19.98 20.59 31.40
C MET A 1 19.86 19.32 30.58
N ASN A 2 20.33 19.33 29.33
CA ASN A 2 20.03 18.29 28.34
C ASN A 2 21.14 17.22 28.33
N LEU A 3 20.84 16.02 28.84
CA LEU A 3 21.78 14.89 28.97
C LEU A 3 22.35 14.40 27.62
N TYR A 4 21.73 14.77 26.49
CA TYR A 4 22.21 14.45 25.15
C TYR A 4 23.40 15.30 24.69
N HIS A 5 23.59 16.50 25.24
CA HIS A 5 24.73 17.35 24.86
C HIS A 5 26.04 16.90 25.51
N ASP A 6 26.02 16.45 26.77
CA ASP A 6 27.23 15.99 27.48
C ASP A 6 27.81 14.68 26.91
N ALA A 7 26.99 13.85 26.25
CA ALA A 7 27.45 12.60 25.64
C ALA A 7 28.26 12.80 24.35
N MET A 8 28.02 13.91 23.63
CA MET A 8 28.69 14.18 22.34
C MET A 8 30.11 14.73 22.52
N ASP A 9 30.41 15.37 23.65
CA ASP A 9 31.75 15.89 23.97
C ASP A 9 32.74 14.79 24.41
N HIS A 10 32.27 13.56 24.60
CA HIS A 10 33.09 12.41 25.01
C HIS A 10 33.29 11.35 23.90
N CYS A 11 32.78 11.58 22.69
CA CYS A 11 32.91 10.67 21.55
C CYS A 11 33.97 11.11 20.53
N ALA A 12 35.08 11.70 20.98
CA ALA A 12 36.24 11.88 20.11
C ALA A 12 36.98 10.54 19.94
N PRO A 13 37.26 10.09 18.70
CA PRO A 13 38.01 8.86 18.48
C PRO A 13 39.44 8.98 19.00
N ASP A 14 39.95 7.89 19.59
CA ASP A 14 41.30 7.79 20.17
C ASP A 14 42.39 8.25 19.18
N GLU A 15 43.37 9.04 19.65
CA GLU A 15 44.41 9.69 18.84
C GLU A 15 45.35 8.73 18.06
N GLY A 16 45.18 7.42 18.18
CA GLY A 16 45.91 6.41 17.41
C GLY A 16 45.11 5.68 16.34
N LEU A 17 43.79 5.90 16.24
CA LEU A 17 42.89 5.11 15.37
C LEU A 17 43.24 5.26 13.89
N ARG A 18 43.58 6.48 13.48
CA ARG A 18 43.97 6.79 12.09
C ARG A 18 45.27 6.11 11.68
N GLY A 19 46.27 6.10 12.57
CA GLY A 19 47.56 5.42 12.32
C GLY A 19 47.40 3.91 12.17
N ARG A 20 46.49 3.30 12.94
CA ARG A 20 46.18 1.85 12.85
C ARG A 20 45.47 1.49 11.55
N LEU A 21 44.55 2.35 11.08
CA LEU A 21 43.86 2.17 9.79
C LEU A 21 44.84 2.31 8.62
N GLU A 22 45.73 3.30 8.66
CA GLU A 22 46.75 3.49 7.62
C GLU A 22 47.74 2.31 7.56
N GLN A 23 48.12 1.72 8.70
CA GLN A 23 49.01 0.55 8.76
C GLN A 23 48.32 -0.76 8.30
N GLY A 24 47.02 -0.92 8.58
CA GLY A 24 46.20 -2.04 8.11
C GLY A 24 45.91 -2.01 6.60
N VAL A 25 45.75 -0.82 6.03
CA VAL A 25 45.51 -0.64 4.59
C VAL A 25 46.79 -0.83 3.76
N LEU A 26 47.96 -0.45 4.30
CA LEU A 26 49.25 -0.59 3.59
C LEU A 26 49.82 -2.02 3.58
N SER A 27 49.40 -2.88 4.51
CA SER A 27 49.84 -4.28 4.60
C SER A 27 49.05 -5.25 3.72
N ALA A 28 47.88 -4.83 3.22
CA ALA A 28 47.08 -5.59 2.27
C ALA A 28 47.39 -5.17 0.82
N ARG A 29 48.45 -5.73 0.23
CA ARG A 29 48.65 -5.70 -1.24
C ARG A 29 47.87 -6.84 -1.89
N PRO A 30 46.83 -6.59 -2.70
CA PRO A 30 46.25 -7.61 -3.55
C PRO A 30 47.14 -7.86 -4.78
N GLU A 31 47.30 -9.13 -5.16
CA GLU A 31 47.95 -9.53 -6.41
C GLU A 31 47.29 -8.89 -7.63
N ARG A 32 48.11 -8.58 -8.64
CA ARG A 32 47.79 -7.80 -9.84
C ARG A 32 46.50 -8.27 -10.56
N ALA A 33 45.42 -7.52 -10.41
CA ALA A 33 44.27 -7.58 -11.32
C ALA A 33 44.47 -6.65 -12.53
N ARG A 34 44.23 -7.19 -13.73
CA ARG A 34 44.41 -6.51 -15.03
C ARG A 34 43.49 -5.29 -15.14
N THR A 35 44.05 -4.20 -15.67
CA THR A 35 43.38 -2.92 -15.91
C THR A 35 42.34 -3.05 -17.04
N PHE A 36 41.05 -2.87 -16.72
CA PHE A 36 39.99 -2.76 -17.72
C PHE A 36 39.88 -1.30 -18.20
N ARG A 37 40.10 -1.05 -19.49
CA ARG A 37 39.84 0.24 -20.16
C ARG A 37 38.45 0.23 -20.80
N PRO A 38 37.64 1.28 -20.63
CA PRO A 38 36.29 1.34 -21.17
C PRO A 38 36.34 1.57 -22.69
N ARG A 39 35.77 0.63 -23.45
CA ARG A 39 35.59 0.77 -24.90
C ARG A 39 34.17 1.32 -25.12
N ARG A 40 34.06 2.56 -25.58
CA ARG A 40 32.79 3.14 -26.07
C ARG A 40 32.19 2.17 -27.11
N LYS A 41 31.04 1.59 -26.79
CA LYS A 41 30.16 0.92 -27.76
C LYS A 41 28.76 1.49 -27.60
N LYS A 42 28.28 2.09 -28.68
CA LYS A 42 26.87 2.37 -28.91
C LYS A 42 26.15 1.02 -28.94
N THR A 43 25.38 0.72 -27.92
CA THR A 43 24.29 -0.27 -27.99
C THR A 43 23.11 0.34 -27.24
N ALA A 44 22.26 0.97 -28.04
CA ALA A 44 20.92 1.36 -27.64
C ALA A 44 20.10 0.11 -27.29
N VAL A 45 19.31 0.24 -26.23
CA VAL A 45 17.94 -0.27 -26.07
C VAL A 45 17.65 -1.60 -26.76
N ALA A 46 17.72 -2.70 -26.02
CA ALA A 46 17.07 -3.96 -26.38
C ALA A 46 16.92 -4.84 -25.13
N LEU A 47 15.96 -4.52 -24.26
CA LEU A 47 15.50 -5.44 -23.20
C LEU A 47 13.98 -5.33 -22.92
N LEU A 48 13.17 -4.88 -23.89
CA LEU A 48 11.71 -4.74 -23.76
C LEU A 48 10.94 -5.26 -25.00
N ALA A 49 11.55 -6.16 -25.78
CA ALA A 49 10.96 -6.70 -27.00
C ALA A 49 10.81 -8.24 -26.99
N ALA A 50 10.82 -8.87 -25.81
CA ALA A 50 10.50 -10.29 -25.62
C ALA A 50 9.15 -10.50 -24.92
N VAL A 51 8.23 -9.53 -25.06
CA VAL A 51 6.83 -9.61 -24.59
C VAL A 51 5.89 -10.15 -25.68
N LEU A 52 6.37 -10.28 -26.92
CA LEU A 52 5.57 -10.81 -28.02
C LEU A 52 5.93 -12.26 -28.30
N LEU A 53 4.94 -13.12 -28.09
CA LEU A 53 4.74 -14.48 -28.63
C LEU A 53 4.80 -15.61 -27.57
N LEU A 54 3.60 -15.96 -27.07
CA LEU A 54 2.98 -17.31 -27.11
C LEU A 54 2.21 -17.65 -25.82
N ALA A 55 0.97 -17.15 -25.72
CA ALA A 55 -0.21 -17.89 -25.25
C ALA A 55 -1.43 -16.97 -25.43
N THR A 56 -2.58 -17.55 -25.77
CA THR A 56 -3.85 -16.86 -25.98
C THR A 56 -4.43 -16.31 -24.68
N SER A 57 -3.98 -15.13 -24.28
CA SER A 57 -4.68 -14.15 -23.43
C SER A 57 -4.02 -12.81 -23.71
N ALA A 58 -4.76 -11.69 -23.64
CA ALA A 58 -4.19 -10.36 -23.82
C ALA A 58 -2.87 -10.26 -23.02
N THR A 59 -1.79 -9.74 -23.62
CA THR A 59 -0.54 -9.53 -22.87
C THR A 59 -0.83 -8.51 -21.79
N THR A 60 -1.03 -8.98 -20.57
CA THR A 60 -1.25 -8.20 -19.37
C THR A 60 0.03 -7.43 -19.05
N ILE A 61 0.20 -6.24 -19.62
CA ILE A 61 1.38 -5.41 -19.39
C ILE A 61 1.14 -4.60 -18.12
N TRP A 62 1.65 -5.11 -16.99
CA TRP A 62 1.63 -4.40 -15.73
C TRP A 62 2.52 -3.15 -15.80
N ASP A 63 2.06 -2.09 -15.14
CA ASP A 63 2.84 -0.90 -14.88
C ASP A 63 4.17 -1.26 -14.18
N PRO A 64 5.29 -0.59 -14.52
CA PRO A 64 6.57 -0.83 -13.87
C PRO A 64 6.54 -0.72 -12.33
N LEU A 65 5.65 0.09 -11.75
CA LEU A 65 5.47 0.19 -10.29
C LEU A 65 4.92 -1.12 -9.71
N PHE A 66 3.98 -1.77 -10.38
CA PHE A 66 3.49 -3.09 -9.99
C PHE A 66 4.55 -4.18 -10.17
N VAL A 67 5.26 -4.17 -11.30
CA VAL A 67 6.34 -5.13 -11.55
C VAL A 67 7.45 -4.98 -10.50
N ARG A 68 7.78 -3.75 -10.10
CA ARG A 68 8.75 -3.48 -9.03
C ARG A 68 8.26 -3.99 -7.68
N ARG A 69 6.95 -3.89 -7.39
CA ARG A 69 6.35 -4.29 -6.11
C ARG A 69 6.19 -5.80 -5.95
N PHE A 70 5.76 -6.50 -7.00
CA PHE A 70 5.36 -7.92 -6.92
C PHE A 70 6.28 -8.85 -7.72
N GLY A 71 7.15 -8.29 -8.56
CA GLY A 71 8.09 -9.02 -9.38
C GLY A 71 7.53 -9.43 -10.75
N PRO A 72 8.39 -9.59 -11.76
CA PRO A 72 7.98 -9.90 -13.13
C PRO A 72 7.35 -11.30 -13.27
N GLN A 73 7.71 -12.24 -12.38
CA GLN A 73 7.12 -13.58 -12.40
C GLN A 73 5.64 -13.58 -11.99
N ALA A 74 5.23 -12.65 -11.11
CA ALA A 74 3.83 -12.49 -10.74
C ALA A 74 2.99 -12.06 -11.95
N ALA A 75 3.45 -11.03 -12.67
CA ALA A 75 2.79 -10.49 -13.86
C ALA A 75 2.61 -11.53 -14.98
N LEU A 76 3.52 -12.50 -15.09
CA LEU A 76 3.49 -13.55 -16.12
C LEU A 76 2.70 -14.81 -15.69
N SER A 77 2.18 -14.84 -14.47
CA SER A 77 1.44 -16.01 -13.95
C SER A 77 -0.04 -15.92 -14.29
N ALA A 78 -0.74 -17.07 -14.30
CA ALA A 78 -2.19 -17.11 -14.49
C ALA A 78 -2.93 -16.28 -13.43
N LEU A 79 -2.47 -16.32 -12.18
CA LEU A 79 -3.02 -15.48 -11.10
C LEU A 79 -2.73 -13.99 -11.34
N GLY A 80 -1.60 -13.67 -11.96
CA GLY A 80 -1.26 -12.30 -12.37
C GLY A 80 -2.23 -11.74 -13.42
N GLY A 81 -2.66 -12.58 -14.36
CA GLY A 81 -3.74 -12.23 -15.28
C GLY A 81 -5.07 -12.03 -14.57
N ALA A 82 -5.38 -12.88 -13.60
CA ALA A 82 -6.66 -12.87 -12.87
C ALA A 82 -6.85 -11.65 -11.95
N VAL A 83 -5.76 -11.17 -11.34
CA VAL A 83 -5.81 -9.96 -10.50
C VAL A 83 -5.77 -8.67 -11.33
N PHE A 84 -5.34 -8.72 -12.59
CA PHE A 84 -5.10 -7.51 -13.36
C PHE A 84 -6.36 -6.98 -14.03
N GLN A 85 -6.53 -5.68 -13.94
CA GLN A 85 -7.53 -4.91 -14.65
C GLN A 85 -6.88 -3.71 -15.32
N GLU A 86 -7.00 -3.62 -16.63
CA GLU A 86 -6.83 -2.36 -17.37
C GLU A 86 -8.09 -1.52 -17.13
N VAL A 87 -7.91 -0.28 -16.67
CA VAL A 87 -9.02 0.58 -16.24
C VAL A 87 -9.18 1.76 -17.21
N ASP A 88 -8.09 2.50 -17.46
CA ASP A 88 -8.03 3.70 -18.33
C ASP A 88 -9.26 4.60 -18.27
N LEU A 89 -9.72 4.89 -17.04
CA LEU A 89 -10.90 5.70 -16.79
C LEU A 89 -10.49 7.05 -16.22
N THR A 90 -10.88 8.11 -16.92
CA THR A 90 -10.65 9.51 -16.53
C THR A 90 -11.94 10.15 -16.02
N SER A 91 -11.82 10.91 -14.94
CA SER A 91 -12.84 11.80 -14.40
C SER A 91 -12.32 13.24 -14.46
N ASP A 92 -12.98 14.08 -15.26
CA ASP A 92 -12.68 15.51 -15.37
C ASP A 92 -13.40 16.27 -14.24
N CYS A 93 -12.62 16.74 -13.27
CA CYS A 93 -13.10 17.44 -12.09
C CYS A 93 -12.73 18.93 -12.22
N ASP A 94 -13.46 19.64 -13.08
CA ASP A 94 -13.26 21.05 -13.39
C ASP A 94 -11.83 21.40 -13.89
N ASP A 95 -10.95 21.95 -13.04
CA ASP A 95 -9.59 22.37 -13.44
C ASP A 95 -8.53 21.26 -13.32
N VAL A 96 -8.91 20.10 -12.79
CA VAL A 96 -8.06 18.92 -12.61
C VAL A 96 -8.73 17.67 -13.18
N SER A 97 -7.96 16.61 -13.42
CA SER A 97 -8.54 15.30 -13.75
C SER A 97 -7.83 14.15 -13.09
N LEU A 98 -8.59 13.10 -12.80
CA LEU A 98 -8.10 11.85 -12.22
C LEU A 98 -8.22 10.74 -13.24
N THR A 99 -7.14 9.99 -13.48
CA THR A 99 -7.18 8.79 -14.30
C THR A 99 -6.71 7.58 -13.51
N VAL A 100 -7.54 6.56 -13.40
CA VAL A 100 -7.09 5.23 -12.96
C VAL A 100 -6.70 4.45 -14.19
N THR A 101 -5.41 4.17 -14.37
CA THR A 101 -4.90 3.50 -15.58
C THR A 101 -4.97 1.98 -15.44
N GLN A 102 -4.49 1.46 -14.31
CA GLN A 102 -4.43 0.03 -14.03
C GLN A 102 -4.77 -0.27 -12.57
N ALA A 103 -5.32 -1.46 -12.33
CA ALA A 103 -5.52 -2.01 -11.00
C ALA A 103 -5.10 -3.48 -10.91
N LEU A 104 -4.61 -3.89 -9.73
CA LEU A 104 -4.46 -5.26 -9.30
C LEU A 104 -5.45 -5.51 -8.15
N CYS A 105 -6.46 -6.33 -8.39
CA CYS A 105 -7.61 -6.50 -7.52
C CYS A 105 -7.68 -7.92 -6.95
N SER A 106 -8.08 -8.02 -5.69
CA SER A 106 -8.81 -9.15 -5.13
C SER A 106 -10.14 -8.64 -4.57
N ASP A 107 -10.96 -9.53 -4.02
CA ASP A 107 -12.17 -9.16 -3.28
C ASP A 107 -11.88 -8.33 -2.01
N LYS A 108 -10.66 -8.39 -1.47
CA LYS A 108 -10.27 -7.70 -0.23
C LYS A 108 -9.23 -6.61 -0.39
N THR A 109 -8.41 -6.66 -1.42
CA THR A 109 -7.29 -5.73 -1.59
C THR A 109 -7.28 -5.20 -3.01
N ILE A 110 -7.03 -3.91 -3.16
CA ILE A 110 -6.80 -3.30 -4.47
C ILE A 110 -5.50 -2.49 -4.44
N HIS A 111 -4.67 -2.71 -5.45
CA HIS A 111 -3.56 -1.85 -5.80
C HIS A 111 -3.92 -1.13 -7.10
N TYR A 112 -3.71 0.18 -7.21
CA TYR A 112 -4.06 0.90 -8.43
C TYR A 112 -3.08 2.03 -8.74
N ILE A 113 -2.92 2.32 -10.02
CA ILE A 113 -2.18 3.48 -10.50
C ILE A 113 -3.17 4.62 -10.74
N LEU A 114 -2.93 5.74 -10.08
CA LEU A 114 -3.69 6.96 -10.21
C LEU A 114 -2.81 8.05 -10.80
N GLU A 115 -3.28 8.66 -11.88
CA GLU A 115 -2.71 9.88 -12.43
C GLU A 115 -3.59 11.06 -12.04
N TYR A 116 -2.97 12.10 -11.50
CA TYR A 116 -3.60 13.37 -11.17
C TYR A 116 -3.06 14.45 -12.11
N ARG A 117 -3.89 14.93 -13.03
CA ARG A 117 -3.55 16.04 -13.92
C ARG A 117 -3.74 17.36 -13.19
N LEU A 118 -2.65 18.10 -13.08
CA LEU A 118 -2.57 19.39 -12.43
C LEU A 118 -3.17 20.50 -13.32
N PRO A 119 -3.67 21.59 -12.72
CA PRO A 119 -4.14 22.73 -13.48
C PRO A 119 -2.99 23.44 -14.19
N GLU A 120 -3.31 24.21 -15.23
CA GLU A 120 -2.31 24.95 -15.99
C GLU A 120 -1.53 25.93 -15.09
N GLY A 121 -0.20 25.92 -15.20
CA GLY A 121 0.66 26.79 -14.40
C GLY A 121 1.01 26.28 -13.00
N ALA A 122 0.53 25.09 -12.62
CA ALA A 122 0.92 24.46 -11.37
C ALA A 122 2.43 24.16 -11.32
N PRO A 123 3.06 24.18 -10.11
CA PRO A 123 4.44 23.77 -9.93
C PRO A 123 4.75 22.37 -10.48
N GLN A 124 6.01 22.09 -10.80
CA GLN A 124 6.42 20.77 -11.30
C GLN A 124 6.85 19.81 -10.18
N GLU A 125 7.15 20.33 -8.99
CA GLU A 125 7.69 19.57 -7.87
C GLU A 125 7.30 20.18 -6.52
N GLY A 126 7.65 19.50 -5.44
CA GLY A 126 7.42 19.98 -4.07
C GLY A 126 6.06 19.58 -3.49
N TYR A 127 5.34 18.71 -4.18
CA TYR A 127 4.03 18.22 -3.75
C TYR A 127 4.10 17.34 -2.51
N ARG A 128 3.07 17.47 -1.68
CA ARG A 128 2.76 16.53 -0.61
C ARG A 128 1.70 15.53 -1.06
N PHE A 129 1.67 14.41 -0.36
CA PHE A 129 0.75 13.32 -0.63
C PHE A 129 -0.69 13.78 -0.38
N PRO A 130 -1.63 13.53 -1.32
CA PRO A 130 -3.03 13.78 -1.06
C PRO A 130 -3.57 12.75 -0.06
N ASP A 131 -4.62 13.13 0.65
CA ASP A 131 -5.41 12.18 1.42
C ASP A 131 -6.44 11.52 0.51
N LEU A 132 -6.65 10.23 0.75
CA LEU A 132 -7.56 9.41 -0.03
C LEU A 132 -8.69 8.86 0.81
N TYR A 133 -9.86 8.86 0.18
CA TYR A 133 -11.10 8.47 0.79
C TYR A 133 -11.84 7.53 -0.15
N TYR A 134 -12.19 6.34 0.36
CA TYR A 134 -12.79 5.26 -0.41
C TYR A 134 -14.24 5.05 -0.01
N TYR A 135 -15.09 4.89 -1.01
CA TYR A 135 -16.52 4.74 -0.83
C TYR A 135 -17.04 3.64 -1.74
N GLY A 136 -17.83 2.75 -1.17
CA GLY A 136 -18.52 1.70 -1.90
C GLY A 136 -19.85 2.24 -2.38
N THR A 137 -19.78 3.11 -3.37
CA THR A 137 -20.98 3.77 -3.89
C THR A 137 -21.43 3.06 -5.17
N GLY A 138 -22.59 3.43 -5.69
CA GLY A 138 -22.91 3.11 -7.07
C GLY A 138 -22.02 3.89 -8.05
N ASN A 139 -22.58 4.28 -9.20
CA ASN A 139 -21.86 5.09 -10.18
C ASN A 139 -21.95 6.59 -9.83
N TYR A 140 -21.39 7.02 -8.69
CA TYR A 140 -21.40 8.44 -8.29
C TYR A 140 -20.47 9.26 -9.19
N THR A 141 -20.96 10.36 -9.78
CA THR A 141 -20.19 11.21 -10.70
C THR A 141 -19.65 12.48 -10.04
N TRP A 142 -18.67 13.12 -10.70
CA TRP A 142 -18.12 14.40 -10.25
C TRP A 142 -19.21 15.46 -10.10
N GLU A 143 -20.08 15.60 -11.09
CA GLU A 143 -21.14 16.61 -11.12
C GLU A 143 -22.12 16.43 -9.95
N GLU A 144 -22.50 15.19 -9.63
CA GLU A 144 -23.38 14.88 -8.50
C GLU A 144 -22.76 15.25 -7.15
N LEU A 145 -21.43 15.24 -7.06
CA LEU A 145 -20.71 15.64 -5.84
C LEU A 145 -20.58 17.17 -5.79
N ARG A 146 -20.08 17.78 -6.87
CA ARG A 146 -19.88 19.22 -6.99
C ARG A 146 -21.16 19.99 -6.72
N ASP A 147 -22.25 19.62 -7.38
CA ASP A 147 -23.52 20.35 -7.29
C ASP A 147 -24.11 20.35 -5.87
N LYS A 148 -23.73 19.37 -5.03
CA LYS A 148 -24.17 19.28 -3.63
C LYS A 148 -23.24 19.95 -2.63
N CYS A 149 -21.94 20.02 -2.93
CA CYS A 149 -20.92 20.31 -1.93
C CYS A 149 -20.02 21.51 -2.26
N GLN A 150 -20.10 22.09 -3.47
CA GLN A 150 -19.21 23.18 -3.89
C GLN A 150 -19.24 24.40 -2.94
N ASP A 151 -20.41 24.70 -2.37
CA ASP A 151 -20.57 25.83 -1.46
C ASP A 151 -19.76 25.61 -0.17
N ASP A 152 -19.74 24.38 0.34
CA ASP A 152 -18.98 23.99 1.54
C ASP A 152 -17.47 24.05 1.28
N TRP A 153 -17.02 23.67 0.08
CA TRP A 153 -15.59 23.62 -0.26
C TRP A 153 -14.91 24.98 -0.28
N SER A 154 -15.63 26.02 -0.72
CA SER A 154 -15.10 27.38 -0.88
C SER A 154 -14.56 27.99 0.43
N GLY A 155 -15.00 27.48 1.59
CA GLY A 155 -14.56 27.93 2.91
C GLY A 155 -13.41 27.11 3.51
N LEU A 156 -12.95 26.04 2.85
CA LEU A 156 -11.98 25.10 3.41
C LEU A 156 -10.55 25.43 2.99
N ASP A 157 -9.62 25.32 3.94
CA ASP A 157 -8.19 25.24 3.67
C ASP A 157 -7.79 23.79 3.37
N TRP A 158 -7.71 23.46 2.07
CA TRP A 158 -7.32 22.13 1.59
C TRP A 158 -5.86 21.75 1.88
N THR A 159 -5.05 22.65 2.44
CA THR A 159 -3.66 22.35 2.82
C THR A 159 -3.51 21.82 4.25
N THR A 160 -4.61 21.78 5.01
CA THR A 160 -4.60 21.43 6.43
C THR A 160 -5.70 20.44 6.76
N LEU A 161 -5.30 19.25 7.24
CA LEU A 161 -6.23 18.17 7.63
C LEU A 161 -7.36 18.63 8.55
N THR A 162 -7.07 19.46 9.54
CA THR A 162 -8.09 19.95 10.48
C THR A 162 -9.18 20.78 9.81
N SER A 163 -8.93 21.36 8.63
CA SER A 163 -9.92 22.15 7.92
C SER A 163 -10.96 21.27 7.22
N TYR A 164 -10.52 20.28 6.44
CA TYR A 164 -11.44 19.46 5.63
C TYR A 164 -11.88 18.16 6.31
N ALA A 165 -11.21 17.71 7.38
CA ALA A 165 -11.56 16.45 8.04
C ALA A 165 -13.00 16.43 8.57
N GLU A 166 -13.50 17.57 9.07
CA GLU A 166 -14.89 17.71 9.52
C GLU A 166 -15.86 17.55 8.36
N TYR A 167 -15.61 18.21 7.21
CA TYR A 167 -16.41 18.05 5.99
C TYR A 167 -16.42 16.58 5.53
N ILE A 168 -15.27 15.91 5.48
CA ILE A 168 -15.19 14.53 5.03
C ILE A 168 -15.98 13.56 5.95
N GLN A 169 -16.07 13.88 7.24
CA GLN A 169 -16.81 13.09 8.23
C GLN A 169 -18.27 13.53 8.41
N SER A 170 -18.65 14.68 7.84
CA SER A 170 -19.98 15.26 8.01
C SER A 170 -21.06 14.38 7.39
N GLU A 171 -22.23 14.34 8.02
CA GLU A 171 -23.44 13.75 7.44
C GLU A 171 -23.93 14.51 6.20
N ASP A 172 -23.52 15.78 6.05
CA ASP A 172 -23.83 16.60 4.86
C ASP A 172 -23.02 16.18 3.63
N ASN A 173 -21.91 15.44 3.81
CA ASN A 173 -21.18 14.85 2.70
C ASN A 173 -21.97 13.65 2.15
N PRO A 174 -22.47 13.69 0.89
CA PRO A 174 -23.33 12.66 0.34
C PRO A 174 -22.64 11.30 0.17
N LEU A 175 -21.29 11.26 0.22
CA LEU A 175 -20.53 10.03 0.17
C LEU A 175 -20.39 9.37 1.55
N GLN A 176 -20.58 10.11 2.65
CA GLN A 176 -20.34 9.61 4.01
C GLN A 176 -21.07 8.29 4.32
N PRO A 177 -22.35 8.10 3.96
CA PRO A 177 -23.07 6.85 4.24
C PRO A 177 -22.46 5.61 3.55
N PHE A 178 -21.67 5.83 2.49
CA PHE A 178 -21.03 4.78 1.69
C PHE A 178 -19.56 4.58 2.06
N ARG A 179 -19.09 5.21 3.13
CA ARG A 179 -17.70 5.15 3.56
C ARG A 179 -17.28 3.71 3.83
N LEU A 180 -16.27 3.23 3.10
CA LEU A 180 -15.69 1.92 3.37
C LEU A 180 -14.87 1.97 4.65
N LYS A 181 -15.11 0.98 5.52
CA LYS A 181 -14.15 0.64 6.56
C LYS A 181 -12.93 0.00 5.89
N ARG A 182 -11.74 0.45 6.27
CA ARG A 182 -10.47 -0.11 5.81
C ARG A 182 -9.69 -0.65 6.99
N GLU A 183 -9.01 -1.77 6.80
CA GLU A 183 -8.07 -2.33 7.77
C GLU A 183 -6.66 -1.77 7.54
N GLY A 184 -6.38 -1.32 6.33
CA GLY A 184 -5.08 -0.79 5.96
C GLY A 184 -5.12 -0.01 4.65
N GLY A 185 -4.01 0.65 4.37
CA GLY A 185 -3.77 1.28 3.09
C GLY A 185 -2.42 1.95 3.08
N SER A 186 -1.80 1.98 1.91
CA SER A 186 -0.52 2.64 1.70
C SER A 186 -0.48 3.27 0.32
N GLY A 187 0.45 4.20 0.12
CA GLY A 187 0.63 4.85 -1.15
C GLY A 187 2.07 5.26 -1.36
N SER A 188 2.45 5.36 -2.62
CA SER A 188 3.73 5.91 -3.04
C SER A 188 3.53 6.77 -4.29
N PHE A 189 4.38 7.76 -4.49
CA PHE A 189 4.35 8.64 -5.65
C PHE A 189 5.75 9.15 -5.97
N SER A 190 5.92 9.64 -7.19
CA SER A 190 7.19 10.19 -7.66
C SER A 190 7.59 11.50 -6.97
N GLY A 191 6.63 12.25 -6.41
CA GLY A 191 6.85 13.60 -5.88
C GLY A 191 7.09 14.68 -6.95
N LYS A 192 7.10 14.29 -8.22
CA LYS A 192 7.39 15.14 -9.37
C LYS A 192 6.33 14.94 -10.45
N ALA A 193 5.80 16.04 -10.95
CA ALA A 193 4.91 16.03 -12.08
C ALA A 193 5.71 15.84 -13.38
N GLU A 194 5.24 14.94 -14.23
CA GLU A 194 5.73 14.78 -15.61
C GLU A 194 4.65 15.29 -16.54
N ASP A 195 4.96 16.31 -17.35
CA ASP A 195 4.01 16.97 -18.25
C ASP A 195 2.68 17.39 -17.56
N GLY A 196 2.80 17.85 -16.30
CA GLY A 196 1.65 18.28 -15.48
C GLY A 196 0.87 17.13 -14.84
N VAL A 197 1.38 15.90 -14.85
CA VAL A 197 0.72 14.73 -14.26
C VAL A 197 1.53 14.19 -13.08
N LEU A 198 0.87 14.02 -11.93
CA LEU A 198 1.40 13.30 -10.78
C LEU A 198 0.91 11.84 -10.81
N SER A 199 1.83 10.89 -10.84
CA SER A 199 1.51 9.46 -10.81
C SER A 199 1.72 8.87 -9.41
N PHE A 200 0.70 8.15 -8.96
CA PHE A 200 0.65 7.51 -7.66
C PHE A 200 0.38 6.00 -7.82
N CYS A 201 0.96 5.21 -6.94
CA CYS A 201 0.60 3.80 -6.74
C CYS A 201 0.06 3.64 -5.33
N PHE A 202 -1.22 3.29 -5.24
CA PHE A 202 -1.95 3.15 -3.99
C PHE A 202 -2.34 1.71 -3.72
N SER A 203 -2.54 1.39 -2.45
CA SER A 203 -2.99 0.10 -1.95
C SER A 203 -4.08 0.34 -0.89
N LEU A 204 -5.16 -0.42 -0.97
CA LEU A 204 -6.25 -0.43 0.00
C LEU A 204 -6.55 -1.86 0.41
N ASP A 205 -6.65 -2.09 1.72
CA ASP A 205 -7.17 -3.32 2.28
C ASP A 205 -8.55 -3.04 2.88
N ALA A 206 -9.55 -3.64 2.27
CA ALA A 206 -10.94 -3.53 2.66
C ALA A 206 -11.16 -4.22 4.00
N GLY A 207 -11.94 -3.60 4.88
CA GLY A 207 -12.23 -4.18 6.19
C GLY A 207 -13.18 -5.38 6.13
N GLN A 208 -13.34 -6.03 7.29
CA GLN A 208 -14.32 -7.10 7.49
C GLN A 208 -15.68 -6.79 6.85
N GLY A 209 -16.22 -7.77 6.12
CA GLY A 209 -17.53 -7.69 5.47
C GLY A 209 -17.58 -6.87 4.17
N VAL A 210 -16.47 -6.28 3.72
CA VAL A 210 -16.42 -5.58 2.42
C VAL A 210 -15.89 -6.51 1.33
N ASP A 211 -16.57 -6.56 0.20
CA ASP A 211 -16.07 -7.16 -1.05
C ASP A 211 -16.01 -6.05 -2.12
N LEU A 212 -14.79 -5.75 -2.57
CA LEU A 212 -14.51 -4.67 -3.52
C LEU A 212 -15.11 -4.94 -4.92
N THR A 213 -15.49 -6.18 -5.21
CA THR A 213 -15.97 -6.60 -6.55
C THR A 213 -17.50 -6.53 -6.67
N GLN A 214 -18.23 -6.33 -5.57
CA GLN A 214 -19.70 -6.34 -5.57
C GLN A 214 -20.32 -5.02 -6.02
N GLN A 215 -19.55 -3.92 -5.96
CA GLN A 215 -20.05 -2.59 -6.30
C GLN A 215 -18.91 -1.67 -6.75
N PRO A 216 -19.24 -0.56 -7.43
CA PRO A 216 -18.23 0.42 -7.81
C PRO A 216 -17.48 1.00 -6.60
N LEU A 217 -16.22 1.31 -6.82
CA LEU A 217 -15.35 1.99 -5.89
C LEU A 217 -15.22 3.45 -6.34
N THR A 218 -15.69 4.36 -5.49
CA THR A 218 -15.42 5.79 -5.63
C THR A 218 -14.23 6.17 -4.76
N ILE A 219 -13.23 6.78 -5.39
CA ILE A 219 -12.06 7.32 -4.73
C ILE A 219 -12.19 8.83 -4.76
N LEU A 220 -12.22 9.45 -3.58
CA LEU A 220 -12.07 10.88 -3.39
C LEU A 220 -10.63 11.20 -3.01
N VAL A 221 -10.06 12.17 -3.70
CA VAL A 221 -8.68 12.62 -3.58
C VAL A 221 -8.71 14.08 -3.15
N THR A 222 -8.07 14.40 -2.02
CA THR A 222 -7.88 15.81 -1.65
C THR A 222 -6.84 16.46 -2.56
N PRO A 223 -6.88 17.79 -2.77
CA PRO A 223 -5.90 18.47 -3.59
C PRO A 223 -4.47 18.21 -3.10
N PRO A 224 -3.54 17.77 -3.96
CA PRO A 224 -2.12 17.91 -3.68
C PRO A 224 -1.79 19.37 -3.36
N TYR A 225 -0.85 19.59 -2.44
CA TYR A 225 -0.39 20.93 -2.12
C TYR A 225 1.13 21.00 -2.11
N THR A 226 1.65 22.17 -2.44
CA THR A 226 3.09 22.46 -2.30
C THR A 226 3.36 23.18 -0.99
N GLN A 227 4.59 23.10 -0.51
CA GLN A 227 5.05 23.86 0.65
C GLN A 227 6.40 24.48 0.36
N THR A 228 6.48 25.82 0.47
CA THR A 228 7.71 26.60 0.34
C THR A 228 8.59 26.49 1.60
N GLU A 229 9.85 26.93 1.51
CA GLU A 229 10.80 26.87 2.63
C GLU A 229 10.36 27.69 3.85
N ASP A 230 9.61 28.77 3.65
CA ASP A 230 9.04 29.60 4.71
C ASP A 230 7.80 28.94 5.38
N GLY A 231 7.40 27.76 4.91
CA GLY A 231 6.29 26.99 5.43
C GLY A 231 4.95 27.28 4.79
N THR A 232 4.85 28.26 3.89
CA THR A 232 3.60 28.60 3.18
C THR A 232 3.13 27.39 2.37
N ARG A 233 1.86 27.02 2.52
CA ARG A 233 1.24 25.91 1.79
C ARG A 233 0.26 26.43 0.75
N THR A 234 0.19 25.75 -0.38
CA THR A 234 -0.70 26.13 -1.48
C THR A 234 -1.23 24.87 -2.16
N ALA A 235 -2.54 24.63 -2.01
CA ALA A 235 -3.27 23.59 -2.73
C ALA A 235 -3.33 23.91 -4.22
N VAL A 236 -3.37 22.89 -5.07
CA VAL A 236 -3.42 23.08 -6.52
C VAL A 236 -4.78 23.55 -7.02
N THR A 237 -5.84 23.21 -6.29
CA THR A 237 -7.23 23.58 -6.55
C THR A 237 -7.96 23.74 -5.21
N ASP A 238 -9.17 24.28 -5.22
CA ASP A 238 -10.01 24.60 -4.06
C ASP A 238 -11.17 23.60 -3.83
N HIS A 239 -11.11 22.43 -4.47
CA HIS A 239 -12.10 21.36 -4.32
C HIS A 239 -11.45 19.97 -4.40
N PRO A 240 -12.05 18.91 -3.81
CA PRO A 240 -11.54 17.56 -4.01
C PRO A 240 -11.83 17.09 -5.44
N ALA A 241 -11.24 15.96 -5.84
CA ALA A 241 -11.57 15.29 -7.09
C ALA A 241 -12.02 13.86 -6.82
N ILE A 242 -12.89 13.30 -7.66
CA ILE A 242 -13.32 11.90 -7.53
C ILE A 242 -13.18 11.11 -8.83
N VAL A 243 -13.01 9.80 -8.69
CA VAL A 243 -13.08 8.84 -9.78
C VAL A 243 -13.82 7.59 -9.30
N THR A 244 -14.71 7.06 -10.14
CA THR A 244 -15.53 5.89 -9.83
C THR A 244 -15.34 4.82 -10.89
N PHE A 245 -14.98 3.60 -10.49
CA PHE A 245 -14.87 2.45 -11.39
C PHE A 245 -15.27 1.17 -10.66
N GLN A 246 -15.59 0.11 -11.40
CA GLN A 246 -15.87 -1.21 -10.82
C GLN A 246 -14.58 -2.04 -10.75
N PRO A 247 -14.05 -2.37 -9.56
CA PRO A 247 -13.00 -3.37 -9.44
C PRO A 247 -13.48 -4.72 -10.00
N ALA A 248 -12.67 -5.32 -10.86
CA ALA A 248 -12.93 -6.62 -11.45
C ALA A 248 -11.86 -7.62 -10.97
N TYR A 249 -12.31 -8.81 -10.58
CA TYR A 249 -11.46 -9.90 -10.14
C TYR A 249 -12.13 -11.25 -10.45
N ASP A 250 -11.42 -12.12 -11.15
CA ASP A 250 -11.91 -13.46 -11.53
C ASP A 250 -11.12 -14.61 -10.87
N GLY A 251 -10.24 -14.27 -9.92
CA GLY A 251 -9.42 -15.22 -9.18
C GLY A 251 -10.12 -15.83 -7.94
N PRO A 252 -9.35 -16.61 -7.14
CA PRO A 252 -9.86 -17.21 -5.91
C PRO A 252 -10.34 -16.17 -4.90
N GLN A 253 -11.58 -16.29 -4.45
CA GLN A 253 -12.16 -15.41 -3.41
C GLN A 253 -11.49 -15.65 -2.06
N ALA A 254 -11.40 -14.60 -1.23
CA ALA A 254 -10.78 -14.69 0.07
C ALA A 254 -11.46 -15.75 0.94
N ARG A 255 -10.64 -16.40 1.77
CA ARG A 255 -11.07 -17.46 2.66
C ARG A 255 -10.94 -17.02 4.10
N SER A 256 -11.91 -17.41 4.91
CA SER A 256 -11.93 -17.04 6.32
C SER A 256 -11.69 -18.25 7.21
N ALA A 257 -11.05 -18.02 8.35
CA ALA A 257 -10.92 -18.97 9.44
C ALA A 257 -11.41 -18.29 10.72
N VAL A 258 -12.27 -18.98 11.47
CA VAL A 258 -12.84 -18.47 12.72
C VAL A 258 -12.83 -19.60 13.75
N LEU A 259 -12.30 -19.29 14.93
CA LEU A 259 -12.32 -20.14 16.11
C LEU A 259 -12.81 -19.32 17.30
N GLU A 260 -13.77 -19.88 18.04
CA GLU A 260 -14.21 -19.35 19.34
C GLU A 260 -14.34 -20.54 20.31
N GLU A 261 -13.33 -20.70 21.18
CA GLU A 261 -13.26 -21.79 22.16
C GLU A 261 -12.85 -21.25 23.54
N GLY A 262 -13.79 -21.23 24.48
CA GLY A 262 -13.54 -20.67 25.82
C GLY A 262 -13.20 -19.19 25.74
N ASP A 263 -12.02 -18.82 26.28
CA ASP A 263 -11.50 -17.46 26.24
C ASP A 263 -10.68 -17.15 24.98
N VAL A 264 -10.48 -18.16 24.11
CA VAL A 264 -9.71 -18.02 22.87
C VAL A 264 -10.64 -17.66 21.71
N LYS A 265 -10.29 -16.58 21.03
CA LYS A 265 -10.88 -16.20 19.74
C LYS A 265 -9.77 -15.97 18.73
N ILE A 266 -9.88 -16.61 17.56
CA ILE A 266 -8.95 -16.40 16.44
C ILE A 266 -9.79 -16.16 15.20
N THR A 267 -9.52 -15.06 14.51
CA THR A 267 -10.09 -14.81 13.19
C THR A 267 -8.98 -14.52 12.19
N ALA A 268 -9.15 -15.01 10.98
CA ALA A 268 -8.26 -14.71 9.88
C ALA A 268 -9.01 -14.59 8.57
N THR A 269 -8.54 -13.71 7.71
CA THR A 269 -9.01 -13.58 6.32
C THR A 269 -7.81 -13.62 5.39
N LEU A 270 -7.72 -14.69 4.60
CA LEU A 270 -6.66 -14.93 3.63
C LEU A 270 -7.13 -14.50 2.23
N SER A 271 -6.47 -13.50 1.66
CA SER A 271 -6.68 -13.03 0.30
C SER A 271 -5.43 -13.21 -0.57
N THR A 272 -5.54 -12.94 -1.87
CA THR A 272 -4.39 -13.06 -2.80
C THR A 272 -3.20 -12.16 -2.43
N PHE A 273 -3.45 -11.00 -1.80
CA PHE A 273 -2.41 -10.01 -1.48
C PHE A 273 -2.08 -9.93 0.01
N SER A 274 -2.94 -10.43 0.88
CA SER A 274 -2.83 -10.19 2.31
C SER A 274 -3.41 -11.32 3.16
N LEU A 275 -3.02 -11.33 4.44
CA LEU A 275 -3.61 -12.14 5.50
C LEU A 275 -3.92 -11.21 6.68
N SER A 276 -5.20 -10.98 6.93
CA SER A 276 -5.67 -10.29 8.14
C SER A 276 -5.79 -11.30 9.29
N LEU A 277 -5.34 -10.91 10.48
CA LEU A 277 -5.27 -11.75 11.68
C LEU A 277 -5.77 -10.97 12.89
N GLU A 278 -6.58 -11.63 13.71
CA GLU A 278 -6.98 -11.18 15.04
C GLU A 278 -6.94 -12.38 15.99
N ALA A 279 -6.35 -12.19 17.16
CA ALA A 279 -6.29 -13.21 18.21
C ALA A 279 -6.56 -12.59 19.59
N GLN A 280 -7.34 -13.29 20.39
CA GLN A 280 -7.67 -12.99 21.78
C GLN A 280 -7.49 -14.26 22.63
N GLY A 281 -7.03 -14.10 23.86
CA GLY A 281 -6.83 -15.22 24.80
C GLY A 281 -5.64 -16.13 24.49
N MET A 282 -4.73 -15.69 23.61
CA MET A 282 -3.56 -16.46 23.13
C MET A 282 -2.23 -16.03 23.77
N ASP A 283 -2.27 -15.12 24.75
CA ASP A 283 -1.11 -14.58 25.48
C ASP A 283 -0.01 -13.96 24.58
N TYR A 284 -0.34 -13.51 23.37
CA TYR A 284 0.61 -12.80 22.53
C TYR A 284 0.86 -11.39 23.08
N PRO A 285 2.12 -11.02 23.43
CA PRO A 285 2.41 -9.68 23.93
C PRO A 285 2.18 -8.60 22.87
N TRP A 286 2.38 -8.96 21.59
CA TRP A 286 2.21 -8.06 20.46
C TRP A 286 1.94 -8.84 19.17
N TYR A 287 1.43 -8.14 18.14
CA TYR A 287 1.09 -8.76 16.86
C TYR A 287 2.28 -9.44 16.17
N ASP A 288 3.51 -8.97 16.40
CA ASP A 288 4.70 -9.57 15.80
C ASP A 288 4.90 -11.02 16.24
N ASP A 289 4.56 -11.34 17.49
CA ASP A 289 4.69 -12.69 18.03
C ASP A 289 3.58 -13.60 17.48
N MET A 290 2.35 -13.07 17.34
CA MET A 290 1.27 -13.75 16.63
C MET A 290 1.67 -14.10 15.18
N VAL A 291 2.25 -13.15 14.44
CA VAL A 291 2.67 -13.36 13.04
C VAL A 291 3.82 -14.38 12.94
N LYS A 292 4.77 -14.37 13.87
CA LYS A 292 5.86 -15.36 13.93
C LYS A 292 5.34 -16.77 14.22
N ASP A 293 4.26 -16.89 14.98
CA ASP A 293 3.67 -18.18 15.33
C ASP A 293 2.72 -18.71 14.23
N THR A 294 2.08 -17.81 13.48
CA THR A 294 1.09 -18.19 12.46
C THR A 294 1.73 -18.97 11.28
N ARG A 295 1.06 -20.05 10.86
CA ARG A 295 1.38 -20.86 9.68
C ARG A 295 0.18 -20.97 8.75
N LEU A 296 0.42 -21.01 7.45
CA LEU A 296 -0.56 -21.48 6.48
C LEU A 296 -0.29 -22.96 6.16
N VAL A 297 -1.34 -23.78 6.26
CA VAL A 297 -1.28 -25.23 6.00
C VAL A 297 -1.78 -25.51 4.59
N THR A 298 -0.97 -26.20 3.79
CA THR A 298 -1.32 -26.60 2.42
C THR A 298 -2.12 -27.90 2.38
N LYS A 299 -2.74 -28.19 1.23
CA LYS A 299 -3.49 -29.44 0.99
C LYS A 299 -2.72 -30.74 1.27
N ASP A 300 -1.40 -30.71 1.11
CA ASP A 300 -0.49 -31.83 1.41
C ASP A 300 0.07 -31.82 2.85
N GLY A 301 -0.42 -30.91 3.69
CA GLY A 301 -0.04 -30.80 5.10
C GLY A 301 1.28 -30.07 5.35
N GLN A 302 1.86 -29.43 4.34
CA GLN A 302 3.05 -28.59 4.54
C GLN A 302 2.66 -27.26 5.18
N GLU A 303 3.57 -26.73 5.99
CA GLU A 303 3.38 -25.46 6.68
C GLU A 303 4.28 -24.38 6.10
N LYS A 304 3.72 -23.19 5.95
CA LYS A 304 4.46 -21.99 5.57
C LYS A 304 4.37 -20.93 6.66
N ALA A 305 5.51 -20.48 7.13
CA ALA A 305 5.61 -19.37 8.08
C ALA A 305 5.14 -18.07 7.44
N VAL A 306 4.10 -17.46 8.03
CA VAL A 306 3.52 -16.20 7.55
C VAL A 306 4.55 -15.06 7.60
N SER A 307 5.39 -15.04 8.62
CA SER A 307 6.48 -14.07 8.78
C SER A 307 7.50 -14.04 7.63
N LEU A 308 7.57 -15.09 6.81
CA LEU A 308 8.45 -15.15 5.64
C LEU A 308 7.74 -14.79 4.33
N MET A 309 6.41 -14.65 4.35
CA MET A 309 5.61 -14.40 3.16
C MET A 309 5.34 -12.91 2.90
N GLY A 310 5.46 -12.08 3.93
CA GLY A 310 5.00 -10.70 3.88
C GLY A 310 5.62 -9.81 4.95
N PHE A 311 5.12 -8.59 5.00
CA PHE A 311 5.45 -7.60 6.01
C PHE A 311 4.15 -7.01 6.57
N THR A 312 4.20 -6.49 7.79
CA THR A 312 3.12 -5.72 8.41
C THR A 312 3.48 -4.24 8.36
N SER A 313 2.47 -3.35 8.27
CA SER A 313 2.66 -1.90 8.40
C SER A 313 2.31 -1.39 9.80
N GLY A 314 2.17 -2.30 10.77
CA GLY A 314 1.66 -2.04 12.12
C GLY A 314 0.54 -3.00 12.50
N GLY A 315 0.07 -2.89 13.74
CA GLY A 315 -1.02 -3.69 14.28
C GLY A 315 -1.50 -3.10 15.60
N SER A 316 -2.65 -3.56 16.06
CA SER A 316 -3.27 -3.09 17.29
C SER A 316 -3.09 -4.13 18.40
N GLY A 317 -3.04 -3.64 19.64
CA GLY A 317 -3.17 -4.46 20.83
C GLY A 317 -4.08 -3.74 21.83
N ILE A 318 -5.22 -4.34 22.17
CA ILE A 318 -6.07 -3.84 23.25
C ILE A 318 -5.46 -4.34 24.56
N LEU A 319 -5.12 -3.44 25.47
CA LEU A 319 -4.52 -3.80 26.75
C LEU A 319 -5.59 -3.91 27.84
N ALA A 320 -5.45 -4.92 28.71
CA ALA A 320 -6.23 -4.96 29.95
C ALA A 320 -5.87 -3.74 30.83
N ALA A 321 -6.89 -3.13 31.43
CA ALA A 321 -6.76 -1.90 32.22
C ALA A 321 -5.85 -2.06 33.46
N ASP A 322 -5.65 -3.30 33.93
CA ASP A 322 -4.94 -3.65 35.16
C ASP A 322 -3.57 -4.31 34.92
N SER A 323 -3.36 -5.08 33.84
CA SER A 323 -2.12 -5.87 33.65
C SER A 323 -1.14 -5.34 32.58
N ARG A 324 -1.51 -4.36 31.74
CA ARG A 324 -0.74 -3.98 30.52
C ARG A 324 -0.47 -5.16 29.57
N GLU A 325 -1.15 -6.29 29.74
CA GLU A 325 -1.11 -7.41 28.79
C GLU A 325 -2.14 -7.19 27.69
N ALA A 326 -1.80 -7.59 26.46
CA ALA A 326 -2.71 -7.48 25.34
C ALA A 326 -3.81 -8.55 25.45
N THR A 327 -5.06 -8.12 25.59
CA THR A 327 -6.25 -8.98 25.58
C THR A 327 -6.64 -9.38 24.17
N GLU A 328 -6.32 -8.55 23.19
CA GLU A 328 -6.57 -8.77 21.77
C GLU A 328 -5.42 -8.17 20.98
N VAL A 329 -4.92 -8.91 19.99
CA VAL A 329 -3.92 -8.44 19.03
C VAL A 329 -4.43 -8.62 17.62
N SER A 330 -4.20 -7.65 16.75
CA SER A 330 -4.58 -7.74 15.34
C SER A 330 -3.58 -7.07 14.42
N THR A 331 -3.44 -7.60 13.21
CA THR A 331 -2.58 -7.03 12.16
C THR A 331 -2.96 -7.58 10.79
N THR A 332 -2.52 -6.90 9.74
CA THR A 332 -2.57 -7.41 8.36
C THR A 332 -1.15 -7.62 7.86
N VAL A 333 -0.88 -8.84 7.37
CA VAL A 333 0.36 -9.19 6.69
C VAL A 333 0.15 -9.00 5.19
N HIS A 334 0.87 -8.06 4.58
CA HIS A 334 0.87 -7.86 3.13
C HIS A 334 1.95 -8.73 2.50
N PHE A 335 1.57 -9.57 1.54
CA PHE A 335 2.49 -10.49 0.89
C PHE A 335 3.50 -9.73 0.00
N ILE A 336 4.71 -10.30 -0.08
CA ILE A 336 5.77 -9.77 -0.95
C ILE A 336 5.36 -9.94 -2.42
N GLY A 337 4.76 -11.10 -2.77
CA GLY A 337 4.20 -11.38 -4.09
C GLY A 337 2.69 -11.64 -4.01
N ILE A 338 2.11 -12.10 -5.13
CA ILE A 338 0.74 -12.62 -5.15
C ILE A 338 0.70 -14.08 -4.70
N THR A 339 -0.27 -14.42 -3.86
CA THR A 339 -0.41 -15.75 -3.25
C THR A 339 -1.62 -16.47 -3.82
N ASP A 340 -1.40 -17.65 -4.39
CA ASP A 340 -2.48 -18.56 -4.77
C ASP A 340 -3.07 -19.23 -3.52
N ILE A 341 -4.12 -18.62 -3.00
CA ILE A 341 -4.76 -19.02 -1.73
C ILE A 341 -5.46 -20.38 -1.82
N SER A 342 -5.77 -20.87 -3.03
CA SER A 342 -6.44 -22.15 -3.24
C SER A 342 -5.59 -23.36 -2.82
N LYS A 343 -4.30 -23.15 -2.58
CA LYS A 343 -3.33 -24.14 -2.10
C LYS A 343 -3.44 -24.40 -0.59
N PHE A 344 -4.04 -23.48 0.16
CA PHE A 344 -4.13 -23.56 1.61
C PHE A 344 -5.52 -24.03 2.05
N THR A 345 -5.53 -24.83 3.11
CA THR A 345 -6.73 -25.47 3.68
C THR A 345 -6.99 -25.05 5.11
N ALA A 346 -5.98 -24.58 5.83
CA ALA A 346 -6.12 -24.14 7.20
C ALA A 346 -5.05 -23.09 7.55
N ILE A 347 -5.31 -22.38 8.63
CA ILE A 347 -4.28 -21.65 9.38
C ILE A 347 -3.91 -22.47 10.61
N ARG A 348 -2.66 -22.38 11.06
CA ARG A 348 -2.25 -22.86 12.38
C ARG A 348 -1.68 -21.71 13.20
N MET A 349 -2.11 -21.60 14.45
CA MET A 349 -1.70 -20.57 15.40
C MET A 349 -1.69 -21.20 16.79
N GLY A 350 -0.53 -21.25 17.44
CA GLY A 350 -0.30 -22.08 18.62
C GLY A 350 -0.65 -23.55 18.34
N ASP A 351 -1.45 -24.12 19.23
CA ASP A 351 -1.93 -25.51 19.15
C ASP A 351 -3.21 -25.67 18.29
N TYR A 352 -3.74 -24.57 17.74
CA TYR A 352 -4.99 -24.58 16.98
C TYR A 352 -4.73 -24.67 15.47
N GLU A 353 -5.39 -25.63 14.82
CA GLU A 353 -5.52 -25.67 13.37
C GLU A 353 -6.96 -25.34 12.98
N ILE A 354 -7.15 -24.26 12.24
CA ILE A 354 -8.46 -23.69 11.94
C ILE A 354 -8.67 -23.77 10.43
N PRO A 355 -9.69 -24.50 9.94
CA PRO A 355 -9.92 -24.66 8.51
C PRO A 355 -10.29 -23.31 7.86
N LEU A 356 -9.79 -23.12 6.64
CA LEU A 356 -10.15 -22.01 5.77
C LEU A 356 -11.39 -22.38 4.96
N SER A 357 -12.46 -21.59 5.10
CA SER A 357 -13.72 -21.72 4.37
C SER A 357 -13.87 -20.70 3.27
#